data_AF-A0A8H6A046-F1
#
_entry.id   AF-A0A8H6A046-F1
#
_cell.length_a   1.000
_cell.length_b   1.000
_cell.length_c   1.000
_cell.angle_alpha   90.00
_cell.angle_beta   90.00
_cell.angle_gamma   90.00
#
_symmetry.space_group_name_H-M   'P 1'
#
loop_
_entity.id
_entity.type
_entity.pdbx_description
1 polymer ?
#
loop_
_entity_poly.entity_id
_entity_poly.type
_entity_poly.pdbx_seq_one_letter_code
_entity_poly.pdbx_strand_id
1 'polypeptide(L)'
;MYILHRVIGSMVDMSPEFTRAVCKLRVMIMVRFTFDGVEMDNGADCRFFFLLVKRDARWGFCFFTLLLFDMDRFVPVHPVEEAERFPAGYRHLAWAESRTGVVPKLNLDSHGLERDVLYRKCRDWLERAIRPDLTGKDFADWEVE
;
A
#
# COMPACT_ATOMS: atom_id res chain seq x y z
N MET A 1 13.17 3.31 2.02
CA MET A 1 12.60 3.09 0.68
C MET A 1 11.52 2.03 0.79
N TYR A 2 10.27 2.37 0.45
CA TYR A 2 9.15 1.45 0.49
C TYR A 2 8.62 1.26 -0.93
N ILE A 3 8.36 0.00 -1.31
CA ILE A 3 7.85 -0.35 -2.63
C ILE A 3 6.42 -0.84 -2.47
N LEU A 4 5.47 -0.07 -3.01
CA LEU A 4 4.07 -0.45 -3.04
C LEU A 4 3.76 -1.18 -4.34
N HIS A 5 3.31 -2.42 -4.24
CA HIS A 5 2.79 -3.18 -5.37
C HIS A 5 1.27 -3.16 -5.32
N ARG A 6 0.63 -2.55 -6.31
CA ARG A 6 -0.82 -2.59 -6.48
C ARG A 6 -1.15 -3.58 -7.59
N VAL A 7 -1.76 -4.71 -7.23
CA VAL A 7 -2.28 -5.67 -8.20
C VAL A 7 -3.62 -5.14 -8.71
N ILE A 8 -3.70 -4.83 -10.01
CA ILE A 8 -4.91 -4.26 -10.64
C ILE A 8 -5.72 -5.31 -11.40
N GLY A 9 -5.14 -6.51 -11.62
CA GLY A 9 -5.85 -7.62 -12.22
C GLY A 9 -5.05 -8.90 -12.12
N SER A 10 -5.76 -10.03 -12.13
CA SER A 10 -5.17 -11.36 -12.17
C SER A 10 -5.90 -12.23 -13.19
N MET A 11 -5.16 -13.07 -13.89
CA MET A 11 -5.67 -14.08 -14.80
C MET A 11 -4.90 -15.38 -14.55
N VAL A 12 -5.60 -16.50 -14.53
CA VAL A 12 -4.99 -17.82 -14.34
C VAL A 12 -5.44 -18.73 -15.47
N ASP A 13 -4.48 -19.22 -16.23
CA ASP A 13 -4.67 -20.25 -17.25
C ASP A 13 -4.14 -21.59 -16.72
N MET A 14 -4.87 -22.68 -16.93
CA MET A 14 -4.48 -24.02 -16.48
C MET A 14 -4.38 -24.99 -17.64
N SER A 15 -3.50 -25.98 -17.53
CA SER A 15 -3.48 -27.09 -18.47
C SER A 15 -4.73 -27.97 -18.29
N PRO A 16 -5.20 -28.67 -19.35
CA PRO A 16 -6.36 -29.56 -19.25
C PRO A 16 -6.24 -30.64 -18.16
N GLU A 17 -5.01 -31.05 -17.84
CA GLU A 17 -4.69 -32.06 -16.84
C GLU A 17 -4.61 -31.49 -15.42
N PHE A 18 -4.81 -30.19 -15.23
CA PHE A 18 -4.74 -29.50 -13.94
C PHE A 18 -3.42 -29.71 -13.17
N THR A 19 -2.31 -29.90 -13.89
CA THR A 19 -0.97 -30.10 -13.31
C THR A 19 -0.06 -28.88 -13.46
N ARG A 20 -0.38 -27.96 -14.38
CA ARG A 20 0.37 -26.73 -14.64
C ARG A 20 -0.57 -25.54 -14.74
N ALA A 21 -0.12 -24.39 -14.25
CA ALA A 21 -0.86 -23.15 -14.35
C ALA A 21 0.08 -21.98 -14.65
N VAL A 22 -0.46 -20.97 -15.35
CA VAL A 22 0.20 -19.70 -15.58
C VAL A 22 -0.66 -18.63 -14.92
N CYS A 23 -0.12 -17.94 -13.93
CA CYS A 23 -0.76 -16.78 -13.33
C CYS A 23 -0.13 -15.50 -13.91
N LYS A 24 -0.98 -14.64 -14.45
CA LYS A 24 -0.61 -13.34 -15.02
C LYS A 24 -1.21 -12.28 -14.11
N LEU A 25 -0.38 -11.45 -13.50
CA LEU A 25 -0.83 -10.29 -12.74
C LEU A 25 -0.49 -9.03 -13.51
N ARG A 26 -1.40 -8.07 -13.52
CA ARG A 26 -1.09 -6.70 -13.90
C ARG A 26 -0.87 -5.91 -12.63
N VAL A 27 0.30 -5.27 -12.52
CA VAL A 27 0.81 -4.66 -11.30
C VAL A 27 1.27 -3.24 -11.59
N MET A 28 0.91 -2.31 -10.72
CA MET A 28 1.47 -0.97 -10.67
C MET A 28 2.42 -0.91 -9.47
N ILE A 29 3.69 -0.63 -9.74
CA ILE A 29 4.73 -0.43 -8.74
C ILE A 29 4.85 1.06 -8.50
N MET A 30 4.73 1.48 -7.24
CA MET A 30 4.95 2.86 -6.82
C MET A 30 6.04 2.87 -5.77
N VAL A 31 7.06 3.68 -6.00
CA VAL A 31 8.19 3.82 -5.08
C VAL A 31 8.71 5.24 -5.15
N ARG A 32 9.04 5.79 -3.98
CA ARG A 32 9.71 7.08 -3.87
C ARG A 32 11.21 6.87 -3.71
N PHE A 33 11.97 7.56 -4.56
CA PHE A 33 13.42 7.66 -4.49
C PHE A 33 13.82 9.08 -4.12
N THR A 34 15.04 9.23 -3.60
CA THR A 34 15.66 10.54 -3.37
C THR A 34 16.99 10.54 -4.11
N PHE A 35 17.11 11.41 -5.10
CA PHE A 35 18.33 11.60 -5.89
C PHE A 35 18.83 13.02 -5.65
N ASP A 36 20.05 13.19 -5.15
CA ASP A 36 20.69 14.49 -4.92
C ASP A 36 19.81 15.51 -4.16
N GLY A 37 19.04 15.04 -3.18
CA GLY A 37 18.14 15.86 -2.37
C GLY A 37 16.76 16.14 -2.98
N VAL A 38 16.51 15.67 -4.21
CA VAL A 38 15.20 15.76 -4.88
C VAL A 38 14.45 14.44 -4.71
N GLU A 39 13.25 14.51 -4.13
CA GLU A 39 12.34 13.36 -4.10
C GLU A 39 11.74 13.13 -5.50
N MET A 40 11.77 11.89 -5.97
CA MET A 40 11.19 11.47 -7.25
C MET A 40 10.31 10.25 -7.04
N ASP A 41 9.07 10.32 -7.49
CA ASP A 41 8.14 9.21 -7.49
C ASP A 41 8.26 8.43 -8.81
N ASN A 42 8.61 7.14 -8.71
CA ASN A 42 8.47 6.21 -9.81
C ASN A 42 7.09 5.55 -9.75
N GLY A 43 6.36 5.63 -10.86
CA GLY A 43 5.25 4.74 -11.14
C GLY A 43 5.56 3.85 -12.35
N ALA A 44 5.64 2.55 -12.14
CA ALA A 44 5.86 1.57 -13.20
C ALA A 44 4.66 0.62 -13.32
N ASP A 45 4.04 0.58 -14.50
CA ASP A 45 3.05 -0.41 -14.86
C ASP A 45 3.74 -1.61 -15.50
N CYS A 46 3.51 -2.79 -14.93
CA CYS A 46 4.14 -4.02 -15.38
C CYS A 46 3.23 -5.23 -15.24
N ARG A 47 3.62 -6.32 -15.90
CA ARG A 47 2.96 -7.61 -15.81
C ARG A 47 3.89 -8.62 -15.19
N PHE A 48 3.39 -9.32 -14.17
CA PHE A 48 4.10 -10.42 -13.51
C PHE A 48 3.55 -11.74 -14.05
N PHE A 49 4.45 -12.62 -14.45
CA PHE A 49 4.11 -13.97 -14.84
C PHE A 49 4.68 -14.95 -13.82
N PHE A 50 3.81 -15.83 -13.32
CA PHE A 50 4.16 -16.94 -12.46
C PHE A 50 3.84 -18.23 -13.19
N LEU A 51 4.83 -19.12 -13.28
CA LEU A 51 4.65 -20.47 -13.78
C LEU A 51 4.51 -21.40 -12.57
N LEU A 52 3.37 -22.05 -12.43
CA LEU A 52 3.05 -22.93 -11.32
C LEU A 52 2.96 -24.38 -11.78
N VAL A 53 3.45 -25.29 -10.95
CA VAL A 53 3.32 -26.73 -11.15
C VAL A 53 2.71 -27.34 -9.90
N LYS A 54 1.76 -28.25 -10.10
CA LYS A 54 1.15 -29.04 -9.03
C LYS A 54 1.97 -30.31 -8.81
N ARG A 55 2.48 -30.51 -7.59
CA ARG A 55 3.18 -31.73 -7.14
C ARG A 55 2.54 -32.20 -5.83
N ASP A 56 2.21 -33.48 -5.73
CA ASP A 56 1.58 -34.08 -4.53
C ASP A 56 0.38 -33.28 -4.01
N ALA A 57 -0.51 -32.90 -4.93
CA ALA A 57 -1.68 -32.05 -4.70
C ALA A 57 -1.41 -30.60 -4.24
N ARG A 58 -0.15 -30.17 -4.14
CA ARG A 58 0.25 -28.80 -3.77
C ARG A 58 0.74 -28.01 -4.98
N TRP A 59 0.37 -26.75 -5.06
CA TRP A 59 0.89 -25.84 -6.08
C TRP A 59 2.20 -25.20 -5.61
N GLY A 60 3.22 -25.23 -6.46
CA GLY A 60 4.48 -24.55 -6.22
C GLY A 60 4.81 -23.58 -7.35
N PHE A 61 5.49 -22.48 -7.01
CA PHE A 61 6.09 -21.59 -7.99
C PHE A 61 7.31 -22.29 -8.60
N CYS A 62 7.26 -22.53 -9.90
CA CYS A 62 8.40 -23.08 -10.64
C CYS A 62 9.30 -21.96 -11.17
N PHE A 63 8.70 -20.85 -11.64
CA PHE A 63 9.40 -19.64 -12.04
C PHE A 63 8.56 -18.41 -11.70
N PHE A 64 9.23 -17.38 -11.21
CA PHE A 64 8.70 -16.05 -10.96
C PHE A 64 9.60 -15.07 -11.71
N THR A 65 9.04 -13.99 -12.26
CA THR A 65 9.78 -12.86 -12.87
C THR A 65 10.03 -12.96 -14.37
N LEU A 66 8.95 -12.86 -15.13
CA LEU A 66 9.01 -12.07 -16.36
C LEU A 66 8.31 -10.76 -16.02
N LEU A 67 9.06 -9.66 -15.92
CA LEU A 67 8.48 -8.32 -15.79
C LEU A 67 8.42 -7.74 -17.19
N LEU A 68 7.22 -7.71 -17.76
CA LEU A 68 6.98 -6.89 -18.94
C LEU A 68 6.56 -5.52 -18.43
N PHE A 69 7.46 -4.55 -18.53
CA PHE A 69 7.16 -3.15 -18.22
C PHE A 69 6.42 -2.55 -19.40
N ASP A 70 5.20 -2.12 -19.16
CA ASP A 70 4.35 -1.46 -20.15
C ASP A 70 4.57 0.06 -20.12
N MET A 71 4.80 0.62 -18.93
CA MET A 71 5.10 2.03 -18.73
C MET A 71 6.00 2.19 -17.51
N ASP A 72 6.98 3.08 -17.58
CA ASP A 72 7.86 3.45 -16.48
C ASP A 72 8.03 4.98 -16.53
N ARG A 73 7.72 5.67 -15.43
CA ARG A 73 7.83 7.13 -15.36
C ARG A 73 8.38 7.56 -14.01
N PHE A 74 9.32 8.48 -14.06
CA PHE A 74 9.74 9.26 -12.90
C PHE A 74 9.07 10.63 -12.95
N VAL A 75 8.43 11.00 -11.84
CA VAL A 75 7.85 12.33 -11.65
C VAL A 75 8.56 12.98 -10.47
N PRO A 76 9.22 14.14 -10.67
CA PRO A 76 9.82 14.86 -9.57
C PRO A 76 8.72 15.38 -8.65
N VAL A 77 8.91 15.22 -7.34
CA VAL A 77 8.01 15.76 -6.34
C VAL A 77 8.35 17.24 -6.18
N HIS A 78 7.36 18.12 -6.35
CA HIS A 78 7.57 19.55 -6.16
C HIS A 78 7.85 19.84 -4.68
N PRO A 79 9.01 20.42 -4.35
CA PRO A 79 9.32 20.76 -2.97
C PRO A 79 8.40 21.90 -2.51
N VAL A 80 7.74 21.69 -1.39
CA VAL A 80 6.93 22.71 -0.72
C VAL A 80 7.48 22.85 0.70
N GLU A 81 8.21 23.94 0.95
CA GLU A 81 8.95 24.15 2.20
C GLU A 81 8.02 24.11 3.43
N GLU A 82 6.83 24.70 3.36
CA GLU A 82 5.88 24.69 4.48
C GLU A 82 5.24 23.32 4.69
N ALA A 83 5.44 22.39 3.76
CA ALA A 83 4.98 21.03 3.91
C ALA A 83 5.94 20.21 4.79
N GLU A 84 7.21 20.60 4.95
CA GLU A 84 8.21 19.83 5.73
C GLU A 84 7.82 19.59 7.19
N ARG A 85 6.99 20.47 7.76
CA ARG A 85 6.42 20.33 9.11
C ARG A 85 5.46 19.13 9.26
N PHE A 86 5.01 18.53 8.16
CA PHE A 86 4.08 17.41 8.15
C PHE A 86 4.79 16.05 7.98
N PRO A 87 4.20 14.95 8.48
CA PRO A 87 4.78 13.61 8.40
C PRO A 87 5.10 13.19 6.96
N ALA A 88 6.23 12.53 6.73
CA ALA A 88 6.76 12.25 5.39
C ALA A 88 5.76 11.51 4.45
N GLY A 89 5.03 10.52 4.95
CA GLY A 89 4.05 9.76 4.15
C GLY A 89 2.75 10.50 3.82
N TYR A 90 2.46 11.59 4.54
CA TYR A 90 1.22 12.36 4.43
C TYR A 90 1.51 13.87 4.23
N ARG A 91 2.73 14.21 3.82
CA ARG A 91 3.26 15.57 3.86
C ARG A 91 2.50 16.55 2.97
N HIS A 92 2.39 16.21 1.68
CA HIS A 92 1.81 17.07 0.66
C HIS A 92 0.29 17.17 0.79
N LEU A 93 -0.37 16.07 1.17
CA LEU A 93 -1.82 16.06 1.37
C LEU A 93 -2.19 16.84 2.65
N ALA A 94 -1.45 16.65 3.75
CA ALA A 94 -1.64 17.45 4.97
C ALA A 94 -1.48 18.95 4.70
N TRP A 95 -0.49 19.33 3.89
CA TRP A 95 -0.30 20.71 3.49
C TRP A 95 -1.49 21.24 2.68
N ALA A 96 -1.96 20.49 1.69
CA ALA A 96 -3.12 20.88 0.88
C ALA A 96 -4.39 21.03 1.74
N GLU A 97 -4.66 20.08 2.63
CA GLU A 97 -5.79 20.15 3.57
C GLU A 97 -5.70 21.35 4.51
N SER A 98 -4.49 21.66 5.01
CA SER A 98 -4.26 22.84 5.85
C SER A 98 -4.56 24.16 5.12
N ARG A 99 -4.35 24.21 3.79
CA ARG A 99 -4.69 25.37 2.95
C ARG A 99 -6.20 25.48 2.70
N THR A 100 -6.92 24.37 2.74
CA THR A 100 -8.39 24.33 2.60
C THR A 100 -9.12 24.58 3.94
N GLY A 101 -8.39 24.76 5.05
CA GLY A 101 -8.94 25.05 6.37
C GLY A 101 -9.32 23.82 7.19
N VAL A 102 -8.96 22.62 6.73
CA VAL A 102 -9.08 21.38 7.51
C VAL A 102 -7.83 21.24 8.38
N VAL A 103 -7.99 20.85 9.65
CA VAL A 103 -6.85 20.56 10.54
C VAL A 103 -6.30 19.17 10.17
N PRO A 104 -5.12 19.06 9.56
CA PRO A 104 -4.59 17.78 9.12
C PRO A 104 -4.16 16.95 10.34
N LYS A 105 -4.41 15.64 10.27
CA LYS A 105 -4.00 14.70 11.31
C LYS A 105 -2.51 14.38 11.16
N LEU A 106 -1.72 14.75 12.16
CA LEU A 106 -0.26 14.60 12.16
C LEU A 106 0.21 13.20 12.58
N ASN A 107 -0.70 12.34 13.03
CA ASN A 107 -0.43 11.01 13.58
C ASN A 107 -0.82 9.89 12.59
N LEU A 108 -0.62 10.13 11.29
CA LEU A 108 -0.95 9.20 10.22
C LEU A 108 0.32 8.64 9.58
N ASP A 109 1.24 8.11 10.39
CA ASP A 109 2.39 7.40 9.85
C ASP A 109 2.10 5.91 9.64
N SER A 110 2.09 5.49 8.38
CA SER A 110 1.90 4.08 7.97
C SER A 110 3.10 3.18 8.34
N HIS A 111 4.22 3.75 8.77
CA HIS A 111 5.44 3.02 9.11
C HIS A 111 5.84 3.14 10.60
N GLY A 112 5.05 3.85 11.40
CA GLY A 112 5.27 4.03 12.83
C GLY A 112 4.50 3.06 13.73
N LEU A 113 4.71 3.21 15.05
CA LEU A 113 3.96 2.49 16.10
C LEU A 113 2.44 2.73 16.04
N GLU A 114 2.04 3.86 15.47
CA GLU A 114 0.65 4.26 15.26
C GLU A 114 -0.13 3.24 14.41
N ARG A 115 0.53 2.65 13.41
CA ARG A 115 -0.04 1.57 12.59
C ARG A 115 -0.44 0.36 13.45
N ASP A 116 0.41 -0.06 14.37
CA ASP A 116 0.16 -1.23 15.19
C ASP A 116 -0.91 -0.96 16.26
N VAL A 117 -0.97 0.26 16.77
CA VAL A 117 -2.07 0.73 17.62
C VAL A 117 -3.38 0.69 16.84
N LEU A 118 -3.40 1.20 15.61
CA LEU A 118 -4.57 1.17 14.73
C LEU A 118 -5.04 -0.27 14.46
N TYR A 119 -4.12 -1.18 14.11
CA TYR A 119 -4.48 -2.58 13.88
C TYR A 119 -5.00 -3.28 15.15
N ARG A 120 -4.49 -2.94 16.33
CA ARG A 120 -5.05 -3.42 17.61
C ARG A 120 -6.47 -2.91 17.81
N LYS A 121 -6.69 -1.60 17.64
CA LYS A 121 -8.01 -0.98 17.74
C LYS A 121 -9.03 -1.55 16.74
N CYS A 122 -8.59 -1.89 15.53
CA CYS A 122 -9.45 -2.58 14.55
C CYS A 122 -9.85 -3.98 15.03
N ARG A 123 -8.94 -4.72 15.68
CA ARG A 123 -9.29 -6.01 16.31
C ARG A 123 -10.25 -5.80 17.48
N ASP A 124 -9.98 -4.83 18.34
CA ASP A 124 -10.84 -4.51 19.48
C ASP A 124 -12.25 -4.08 19.02
N TRP A 125 -12.39 -3.37 17.89
CA TRP A 125 -13.68 -3.08 17.28
C TRP A 125 -14.42 -4.35 16.86
N LEU A 126 -13.74 -5.29 16.19
CA LEU A 126 -14.36 -6.55 15.75
C LEU A 126 -14.76 -7.44 16.92
N GLU A 127 -14.01 -7.40 18.02
CA GLU A 127 -14.25 -8.27 19.19
C GLU A 127 -15.19 -7.65 20.23
N ARG A 128 -15.17 -6.32 20.40
CA ARG A 128 -15.82 -5.61 21.52
C ARG A 128 -16.70 -4.42 21.11
N ALA A 129 -16.79 -4.10 19.81
CA ALA A 129 -17.56 -2.97 19.28
C ALA A 129 -17.26 -1.60 19.94
N ILE A 130 -16.04 -1.43 20.47
CA ILE A 130 -15.58 -0.18 21.10
C ILE A 130 -15.24 0.82 20.00
N ARG A 131 -15.85 2.01 19.99
CA ARG A 131 -15.54 3.06 19.00
C ARG A 131 -14.06 3.45 19.10
N PRO A 132 -13.24 3.11 18.09
CA PRO A 132 -11.82 3.41 18.17
C PRO A 132 -11.61 4.89 17.85
N ASP A 133 -11.04 5.64 18.80
CA ASP A 133 -10.53 6.97 18.48
C ASP A 133 -9.18 6.78 17.79
N LEU A 134 -9.17 6.91 16.47
CA LEU A 134 -7.98 6.78 15.63
C LEU A 134 -6.88 7.82 15.97
N THR A 135 -7.17 8.77 16.85
CA THR A 135 -6.29 9.88 17.25
C THR A 135 -6.11 10.05 18.77
N GLY A 136 -6.73 9.20 19.60
CA GLY A 136 -6.79 9.39 21.07
C GLY A 136 -6.96 8.09 21.87
N LYS A 137 -7.38 8.21 23.14
CA LYS A 137 -7.74 7.05 23.98
C LYS A 137 -9.09 6.49 23.53
N ASP A 138 -9.21 5.18 23.46
CA ASP A 138 -10.47 4.52 23.13
C ASP A 138 -11.49 4.81 24.23
N PHE A 139 -12.69 5.23 23.83
CA PHE A 139 -13.79 5.52 24.76
C PHE A 139 -14.69 4.29 24.84
N ALA A 140 -14.88 3.77 26.06
CA ALA A 140 -15.70 2.58 26.31
C ALA A 140 -17.21 2.89 26.40
N ASP A 141 -17.59 4.17 26.45
CA ASP A 141 -18.95 4.59 26.74
C ASP A 141 -19.74 4.77 25.44
N TRP A 142 -20.20 3.65 24.86
CA TRP A 142 -21.26 3.68 23.86
C TRP A 142 -22.50 3.00 24.43
N GLU A 143 -23.40 3.82 25.00
CA GLU A 143 -24.82 3.44 25.09
C GLU A 143 -25.41 3.54 23.68
N VAL A 144 -25.97 2.43 23.22
CA VAL A 144 -26.75 2.37 22.00
C VAL A 144 -28.05 3.12 22.26
N GLU A 145 -28.28 4.24 21.57
CA GLU A 145 -29.66 4.68 21.27
C GLU A 145 -30.17 3.90 20.05
#